data_AF-W2XWD9-F1
#
_entry.id   AF-W2XWD9-F1
#
_cell.length_a   1.000
_cell.length_b   1.000
_cell.length_c   1.000
_cell.angle_alpha   90.00
_cell.angle_beta   90.00
_cell.angle_gamma   90.00
#
_symmetry.space_group_name_H-M   'P 1'
#
loop_
_entity.id
_entity.type
_entity.pdbx_description
1 polymer ?
#
loop_
_entity_poly.entity_id
_entity_poly.type
_entity_poly.pdbx_seq_one_letter_code
_entity_poly.pdbx_strand_id
1 'polypeptide(L)'
;MLRIVSRFNQPARRVVQTSGKSLAGAHNMQCRCGNCVQHPTGCTCPRCQSRSFSVKSQSHYDIPKTQTAVVFENNNAPLQVRKDWPVTQQKDLKPGEVLVRLAYSGVCHTDLHVWLGDWPLDNKLPLVGGHEGAGYVAAIGDHSYTHLKIGDPVGVKWLANSCLGCEDCRKGHESTC
;
A
#
# COMPACT_ATOMS: atom_id res chain seq x y z
N MET A 1 6.63 -8.38 -2.26
CA MET A 1 7.23 -7.50 -1.23
C MET A 1 6.12 -7.04 -0.29
N LEU A 2 6.32 -7.11 1.02
CA LEU A 2 5.46 -6.69 2.10
C LEU A 2 6.12 -5.51 2.82
N ARG A 3 5.36 -4.44 3.07
CA ARG A 3 5.87 -3.23 3.70
C ARG A 3 4.93 -2.79 4.82
N ILE A 4 5.51 -2.36 5.93
CA ILE A 4 4.75 -1.76 7.03
C ILE A 4 4.45 -0.31 6.66
N VAL A 5 3.22 0.11 6.88
CA VAL A 5 2.80 1.51 6.83
C VAL A 5 2.19 1.84 8.19
N SER A 6 2.55 3.00 8.77
CA SER A 6 2.18 3.34 10.14
C SER A 6 1.13 4.47 10.21
N ARG A 7 0.19 4.29 11.15
CA ARG A 7 -0.84 5.18 11.74
C ARG A 7 -2.09 5.56 10.92
N PHE A 8 -3.22 4.98 11.34
CA PHE A 8 -4.60 5.41 11.08
C PHE A 8 -5.29 6.02 12.32
N ASN A 9 -4.55 6.67 13.23
CA ASN A 9 -5.03 6.93 14.59
C ASN A 9 -6.00 8.11 14.73
N GLN A 10 -7.06 8.16 13.93
CA GLN A 10 -8.29 8.90 14.25
C GLN A 10 -9.51 8.10 13.80
N PRO A 11 -10.62 8.11 14.57
CA PRO A 11 -11.89 7.69 14.02
C PRO A 11 -12.14 8.58 12.80
N ALA A 12 -12.33 7.97 11.63
CA ALA A 12 -12.80 8.71 10.46
C ALA A 12 -13.98 9.56 10.93
N ARG A 13 -13.89 10.88 10.79
CA ARG A 13 -15.04 11.77 11.01
C ARG A 13 -16.17 11.14 10.21
N ARG A 14 -17.23 10.72 10.91
CA ARG A 14 -18.40 10.10 10.29
C ARG A 14 -18.91 11.11 9.27
N VAL A 15 -18.54 10.94 8.00
CA VAL A 15 -19.22 11.61 6.90
C VAL A 15 -20.65 11.15 7.09
N VAL A 16 -21.52 12.10 7.42
CA VAL A 16 -22.95 11.87 7.57
C VAL A 16 -23.38 11.15 6.30
N GLN A 17 -23.67 9.85 6.41
CA GLN A 17 -24.33 9.11 5.36
C GLN A 17 -25.69 9.77 5.22
N THR A 18 -25.82 10.66 4.24
CA THR A 18 -27.13 10.97 3.70
C THR A 18 -27.72 9.64 3.25
N SER A 19 -28.94 9.35 3.68
CA SER A 19 -29.69 8.13 3.41
C SER A 19 -29.96 7.98 1.92
N GLY A 20 -28.94 7.55 1.17
CA GLY A 20 -29.01 7.16 -0.22
C GLY A 20 -29.21 5.65 -0.29
N LYS A 21 -30.42 5.27 -0.73
CA LYS A 21 -30.91 3.92 -1.03
C LYS A 21 -29.82 2.87 -1.29
N SER A 22 -29.94 1.74 -0.59
CA SER A 22 -29.26 0.48 -0.90
C SER A 22 -29.45 0.14 -2.39
N LEU A 23 -28.37 0.23 -3.16
CA LEU A 23 -28.28 -0.41 -4.47
C LEU A 23 -27.45 -1.68 -4.29
N ALA A 24 -28.16 -2.77 -4.01
CA ALA A 24 -27.63 -4.10 -4.22
C ALA A 24 -27.31 -4.28 -5.71
N GLY A 25 -26.08 -4.72 -6.01
CA GLY A 25 -25.73 -5.27 -7.31
C GLY A 25 -25.31 -4.27 -8.38
N ALA A 26 -24.03 -3.94 -8.42
CA ALA A 26 -23.26 -3.72 -9.65
C ALA A 26 -21.80 -3.52 -9.27
N HIS A 27 -21.02 -4.61 -9.25
CA HIS A 27 -19.58 -4.45 -9.43
C HIS A 27 -19.40 -3.78 -10.80
N ASN A 28 -18.86 -2.57 -10.77
CA ASN A 28 -18.55 -1.74 -11.91
C ASN A 28 -17.46 -2.42 -12.76
N MET A 29 -17.84 -3.48 -13.49
CA MET A 29 -17.03 -4.12 -14.53
C MET A 29 -17.09 -3.23 -15.77
N GLN A 30 -16.41 -2.09 -15.71
CA GLN A 30 -16.10 -1.35 -16.92
C GLN A 30 -15.13 -2.20 -17.74
N CYS A 31 -15.65 -2.81 -18.80
CA CYS A 31 -14.87 -3.60 -19.72
C CYS A 31 -13.83 -2.70 -20.40
N ARG A 32 -12.54 -2.94 -20.15
CA ARG A 32 -11.44 -2.10 -20.64
C ARG A 32 -11.12 -2.28 -22.13
N CYS A 33 -11.94 -3.01 -22.89
CA CYS A 33 -11.77 -3.19 -24.33
C CYS A 33 -12.27 -2.00 -25.17
N GLY A 34 -12.94 -1.03 -24.54
CA GLY A 34 -13.45 0.17 -25.22
C GLY A 34 -14.78 -0.02 -25.96
N ASN A 35 -15.43 -1.20 -25.86
CA ASN A 35 -16.69 -1.46 -26.56
C ASN A 35 -17.66 -2.39 -25.77
N CYS A 36 -18.01 -1.99 -24.55
CA CYS A 36 -18.86 -2.77 -23.62
C CYS A 36 -20.26 -3.10 -24.16
N VAL A 37 -20.77 -2.33 -25.13
CA VAL A 37 -22.15 -2.42 -25.63
C VAL A 37 -22.42 -3.72 -26.39
N GLN A 38 -21.38 -4.43 -26.81
CA GLN A 38 -21.49 -5.65 -27.62
C GLN A 38 -21.51 -6.96 -26.79
N HIS A 39 -21.43 -6.89 -25.45
CA HIS A 39 -21.31 -8.08 -24.60
C HIS A 39 -22.30 -8.08 -23.43
N PRO A 40 -23.62 -8.20 -23.69
CA PRO A 40 -24.66 -8.17 -22.66
C PRO A 40 -24.62 -9.37 -21.69
N THR A 41 -23.94 -10.46 -22.04
CA THR A 41 -23.82 -11.69 -21.23
C THR A 41 -22.42 -11.90 -20.63
N GLY A 42 -21.52 -10.91 -20.75
CA GLY A 42 -20.15 -10.96 -20.22
C GLY A 42 -19.05 -10.98 -21.29
N CYS A 43 -17.83 -10.54 -20.94
CA CYS A 43 -16.73 -10.37 -21.89
C CYS A 43 -15.90 -11.66 -22.02
N THR A 44 -16.02 -12.34 -23.17
CA THR A 44 -15.27 -13.57 -23.50
C THR A 44 -14.02 -13.33 -24.34
N CYS A 45 -13.62 -12.08 -24.56
CA CYS A 45 -12.47 -11.82 -25.44
C CYS A 45 -11.15 -12.29 -24.81
N PRO A 46 -10.18 -12.80 -25.60
CA PRO A 46 -8.88 -13.26 -25.10
C PRO A 46 -8.14 -12.19 -24.29
N ARG A 47 -8.37 -10.90 -24.58
CA ARG A 47 -7.77 -9.76 -23.87
C ARG A 47 -8.33 -9.56 -22.46
N CYS A 48 -9.59 -9.93 -22.23
CA CYS A 48 -10.23 -9.94 -20.91
C CYS A 48 -9.96 -11.25 -20.17
N GLN A 49 -9.94 -12.38 -20.87
CA GLN A 49 -9.69 -13.70 -20.27
C GLN A 49 -8.22 -13.90 -19.87
N SER A 50 -7.26 -13.36 -20.63
CA SER A 50 -5.81 -13.51 -20.36
C SER A 50 -5.27 -12.62 -19.24
N ARG A 51 -6.08 -11.67 -18.73
CA ARG A 51 -5.66 -10.73 -17.69
C ARG A 51 -6.41 -10.95 -16.38
N SER A 52 -6.51 -12.21 -15.96
CA SER A 52 -6.68 -12.51 -14.54
C SER A 52 -5.39 -12.21 -13.75
N PHE A 53 -4.79 -11.02 -13.91
CA PHE A 53 -4.10 -10.37 -12.80
C PHE A 53 -5.16 -9.80 -11.86
N SER A 54 -6.08 -10.68 -11.46
CA SER A 54 -6.80 -10.47 -10.22
C SER A 54 -5.74 -10.74 -9.18
N VAL A 55 -5.06 -9.68 -8.74
CA VAL A 55 -4.56 -9.67 -7.38
C VAL A 55 -5.82 -9.76 -6.53
N LYS A 56 -6.34 -10.98 -6.38
CA LYS A 56 -7.60 -11.24 -5.70
C LYS A 56 -7.49 -10.55 -4.36
N SER A 57 -8.44 -9.68 -4.03
CA SER A 57 -8.56 -9.27 -2.64
C SER A 57 -8.85 -10.55 -1.88
N GLN A 58 -7.89 -10.98 -1.08
CA GLN A 58 -8.05 -12.18 -0.27
C GLN A 58 -8.54 -11.70 1.09
N SER A 59 -9.61 -12.31 1.60
CA SER A 59 -10.13 -12.04 2.95
C SER A 59 -9.15 -12.47 4.05
N HIS A 60 -8.14 -13.27 3.70
CA HIS A 60 -7.06 -13.73 4.54
C HIS A 60 -5.79 -13.88 3.69
N TYR A 61 -4.65 -13.45 4.20
CA TYR A 61 -3.36 -13.58 3.52
C TYR A 61 -2.35 -14.28 4.43
N ASP A 62 -1.80 -15.40 3.99
CA ASP A 62 -0.75 -16.10 4.73
C ASP A 62 0.56 -15.32 4.60
N ILE A 63 0.95 -14.66 5.69
CA ILE A 63 2.15 -13.82 5.73
C ILE A 63 3.39 -14.73 5.75
N PRO A 64 4.25 -14.70 4.72
CA PRO A 64 5.48 -15.47 4.74
C PRO A 64 6.45 -14.90 5.78
N LYS A 65 7.37 -15.73 6.29
CA LYS A 65 8.40 -15.29 7.24
C LYS A 65 9.47 -14.40 6.57
N THR A 66 9.68 -14.60 5.28
CA THR A 66 10.68 -13.87 4.48
C THR A 66 10.08 -13.39 3.16
N GLN A 67 10.77 -12.45 2.50
CA GLN A 67 10.37 -11.87 1.24
C GLN A 67 11.57 -11.52 0.36
N THR A 68 11.28 -11.28 -0.92
CA THR A 68 12.22 -10.62 -1.82
C THR A 68 12.19 -9.10 -1.63
N ALA A 69 13.35 -8.50 -1.43
CA ALA A 69 13.54 -7.06 -1.28
C ALA A 69 14.84 -6.61 -1.99
N VAL A 70 14.86 -5.37 -2.47
CA VAL A 70 16.08 -4.69 -2.91
C VAL A 70 16.62 -3.90 -1.74
N VAL A 71 17.84 -4.22 -1.33
CA VAL A 71 18.46 -3.70 -0.10
C VAL A 71 19.83 -3.12 -0.44
N PHE A 72 20.21 -2.04 0.24
CA PHE A 72 21.59 -1.58 0.28
C PHE A 72 22.07 -1.46 1.72
N GLU A 73 23.27 -1.98 1.96
CA GLU A 73 23.90 -2.07 3.30
C GLU A 73 24.61 -0.76 3.67
N ASN A 74 25.11 -0.03 2.67
CA ASN A 74 25.77 1.27 2.82
C ASN A 74 25.36 2.20 1.68
N ASN A 75 25.49 3.52 1.89
CA ASN A 75 25.28 4.51 0.83
C ASN A 75 26.22 4.24 -0.35
N ASN A 76 25.72 4.40 -1.56
CA ASN A 76 26.41 4.16 -2.84
C ASN A 76 26.98 2.73 -3.01
N ALA A 77 26.59 1.78 -2.17
CA ALA A 77 26.96 0.37 -2.31
C ALA A 77 26.07 -0.34 -3.34
N PRO A 78 26.53 -1.43 -3.97
CA PRO A 78 25.69 -2.18 -4.92
C PRO A 78 24.33 -2.59 -4.33
N LEU A 79 23.26 -2.37 -5.11
CA LEU A 79 21.91 -2.81 -4.75
C LEU A 79 21.82 -4.33 -4.79
N GLN A 80 21.33 -4.95 -3.72
CA GLN A 80 21.23 -6.41 -3.60
C GLN A 80 19.78 -6.86 -3.63
N VAL A 81 19.46 -7.81 -4.51
CA VAL A 81 18.17 -8.52 -4.49
C VAL A 81 18.27 -9.70 -3.52
N ARG A 82 17.77 -9.51 -2.31
CA ARG A 82 17.72 -10.54 -1.25
C ARG A 82 16.38 -11.27 -1.31
N LYS A 83 16.36 -12.59 -1.19
CA LYS A 83 15.13 -13.42 -1.19
C LYS A 83 14.67 -13.84 0.21
N ASP A 84 15.49 -13.55 1.21
CA ASP A 84 15.40 -13.98 2.60
C ASP A 84 15.17 -12.81 3.57
N TRP A 85 14.77 -11.64 3.06
CA TRP A 85 14.54 -10.47 3.90
C TRP A 85 13.37 -10.71 4.86
N PRO A 86 13.50 -10.45 6.17
CA PRO A 86 12.44 -10.76 7.12
C PRO A 86 11.18 -9.93 6.85
N VAL A 87 10.04 -10.54 7.09
CA VAL A 87 8.73 -9.88 7.07
C VAL A 87 8.25 -9.75 8.51
N THR A 88 7.85 -8.54 8.90
CA THR A 88 7.21 -8.32 10.20
C THR A 88 5.87 -9.04 10.24
N GLN A 89 5.68 -9.85 11.27
CA GLN A 89 4.46 -10.64 11.44
C GLN A 89 3.36 -9.80 12.07
N GLN A 90 2.09 -10.19 11.89
CA GLN A 90 0.93 -9.43 12.38
C GLN A 90 1.04 -9.08 13.88
N LYS A 91 1.45 -10.06 14.70
CA LYS A 91 1.63 -9.89 16.15
C LYS A 91 2.68 -8.84 16.54
N ASP A 92 3.60 -8.53 15.63
CA ASP A 92 4.72 -7.61 15.86
C ASP A 92 4.41 -6.20 15.29
N LEU A 93 3.25 -6.01 14.63
CA LEU A 93 2.80 -4.70 14.15
C LEU A 93 2.37 -3.83 15.33
N LYS A 94 2.84 -2.58 15.34
CA LYS A 94 2.48 -1.63 16.39
C LYS A 94 1.05 -1.08 16.18
N PRO A 95 0.44 -0.49 17.21
CA PRO A 95 -0.86 0.17 17.06
C PRO A 95 -0.84 1.24 15.97
N GLY A 96 -1.78 1.13 15.04
CA GLY A 96 -1.92 1.98 13.88
C GLY A 96 -1.18 1.47 12.64
N GLU A 97 -0.37 0.41 12.73
CA GLU A 97 0.36 -0.15 11.59
C GLU A 97 -0.45 -1.18 10.81
N VAL A 98 -0.24 -1.19 9.50
CA VAL A 98 -0.75 -2.20 8.60
C VAL A 98 0.39 -2.77 7.77
N LEU A 99 0.31 -4.06 7.47
CA LEU A 99 1.19 -4.72 6.54
C LEU A 99 0.55 -4.69 5.15
N VAL A 100 1.27 -4.18 4.16
CA VAL A 100 0.81 -4.06 2.78
C VAL A 100 1.58 -5.01 1.88
N ARG A 101 0.88 -5.89 1.16
CA ARG A 101 1.45 -6.66 0.06
C ARG A 101 1.51 -5.79 -1.18
N LEU A 102 2.70 -5.32 -1.51
CA LEU A 102 2.96 -4.55 -2.72
C LEU A 102 2.78 -5.42 -3.96
N ALA A 103 1.96 -4.93 -4.88
CA ALA A 103 1.84 -5.47 -6.24
C ALA A 103 2.85 -4.79 -7.17
N TYR A 104 3.06 -3.48 -6.99
CA TYR A 104 3.98 -2.65 -7.76
C TYR A 104 4.63 -1.60 -6.86
N SER A 105 5.80 -1.12 -7.27
CA SER A 105 6.43 0.08 -6.71
C SER A 105 7.05 0.88 -7.84
N GLY A 106 6.84 2.20 -7.82
CA GLY A 106 7.63 3.14 -8.61
C GLY A 106 9.06 3.25 -8.10
N VAL A 107 9.90 3.89 -8.91
CA VAL A 107 11.28 4.26 -8.60
C VAL A 107 11.39 5.75 -8.89
N CYS A 108 11.60 6.53 -7.85
CA CYS A 108 11.71 7.98 -7.93
C CYS A 108 13.18 8.41 -7.84
N HIS A 109 13.50 9.60 -8.34
CA HIS A 109 14.85 10.16 -8.21
C HIS A 109 15.25 10.35 -6.74
N THR A 110 14.30 10.58 -5.84
CA THR A 110 14.57 10.63 -4.39
C THR A 110 15.11 9.29 -3.87
N ASP A 111 14.71 8.15 -4.45
CA ASP A 111 15.29 6.86 -4.08
C ASP A 111 16.77 6.78 -4.46
N LEU A 112 17.18 7.44 -5.56
CA LEU A 112 18.58 7.56 -5.95
C LEU A 112 19.37 8.40 -4.94
N HIS A 113 18.86 9.58 -4.55
CA HIS A 113 19.53 10.43 -3.57
C HIS A 113 19.67 9.75 -2.20
N VAL A 114 18.61 9.08 -1.77
CA VAL A 114 18.64 8.24 -0.57
C VAL A 114 19.70 7.13 -0.71
N TRP A 115 19.80 6.47 -1.86
CA TRP A 115 20.84 5.46 -2.07
C TRP A 115 22.26 6.04 -2.09
N LEU A 116 22.48 7.17 -2.76
CA LEU A 116 23.77 7.87 -2.82
C LEU A 116 24.18 8.42 -1.44
N GLY A 117 23.21 8.69 -0.57
CA GLY A 117 23.46 9.31 0.73
C GLY A 117 23.77 10.81 0.64
N ASP A 118 23.30 11.47 -0.42
CA ASP A 118 23.50 12.92 -0.64
C ASP A 118 22.29 13.76 -0.19
N TRP A 119 21.29 13.12 0.43
CA TRP A 119 20.20 13.79 1.12
C TRP A 119 20.66 14.33 2.48
N PRO A 120 20.20 15.52 2.93
CA PRO A 120 20.66 16.15 4.17
C PRO A 120 20.30 15.40 5.47
N LEU A 121 19.63 14.26 5.38
CA LEU A 121 19.24 13.44 6.54
C LEU A 121 19.87 12.06 6.41
N ASP A 122 20.37 11.55 7.52
CA ASP A 122 20.96 10.21 7.56
C ASP A 122 19.91 9.12 7.27
N ASN A 123 20.32 8.14 6.47
CA ASN A 123 19.51 6.97 6.18
C ASN A 123 19.63 5.93 7.29
N LYS A 124 18.52 5.26 7.58
CA LYS A 124 18.56 4.03 8.38
C LYS A 124 19.08 2.89 7.52
N LEU A 125 20.32 2.47 7.74
CA LEU A 125 20.94 1.33 7.07
C LEU A 125 20.87 0.06 7.93
N PRO A 126 20.76 -1.15 7.33
CA PRO A 126 20.45 -1.39 5.91
C PRO A 126 19.04 -0.93 5.54
N LEU A 127 18.89 -0.41 4.32
CA LEU A 127 17.62 0.16 3.85
C LEU A 127 17.02 -0.63 2.69
N VAL A 128 15.71 -0.84 2.79
CA VAL A 128 14.86 -1.25 1.66
C VAL A 128 14.27 0.02 1.03
N GLY A 129 14.65 0.32 -0.20
CA GLY A 129 14.24 1.56 -0.90
C GLY A 129 12.79 1.59 -1.38
N GLY A 130 12.46 2.66 -2.11
CA GLY A 130 11.15 2.90 -2.72
C GLY A 130 10.19 3.62 -1.78
N HIS A 131 9.30 4.43 -2.33
CA HIS A 131 8.24 5.10 -1.55
C HIS A 131 6.98 5.38 -2.40
N GLU A 132 6.84 4.66 -3.50
CA GLU A 132 5.75 4.78 -4.47
C GLU A 132 5.05 3.42 -4.68
N GLY A 133 4.70 2.78 -3.57
CA GLY A 133 4.14 1.43 -3.57
C GLY A 133 2.63 1.43 -3.82
N ALA A 134 2.12 0.45 -4.56
CA ALA A 134 0.68 0.17 -4.65
C ALA A 134 0.43 -1.32 -4.41
N GLY A 135 -0.55 -1.63 -3.58
CA GLY A 135 -0.77 -2.99 -3.12
C GLY A 135 -2.06 -3.16 -2.34
N TYR A 136 -2.09 -4.20 -1.50
CA TYR A 136 -3.27 -4.60 -0.75
C TYR A 136 -2.92 -4.83 0.70
N VAL A 137 -3.84 -4.47 1.61
CA VAL A 137 -3.67 -4.75 3.04
C VAL A 137 -3.60 -6.27 3.24
N ALA A 138 -2.49 -6.73 3.83
CA ALA A 138 -2.23 -8.13 4.16
C ALA A 138 -2.53 -8.43 5.64
N ALA A 139 -2.25 -7.48 6.53
CA ALA A 139 -2.55 -7.60 7.96
C ALA A 139 -2.70 -6.22 8.61
N ILE A 140 -3.38 -6.18 9.75
CA ILE A 140 -3.59 -4.98 10.57
C ILE A 140 -3.15 -5.35 11.98
N GLY A 141 -2.39 -4.48 12.65
CA GLY A 141 -1.97 -4.74 14.04
C GLY A 141 -3.19 -4.80 14.97
N ASP A 142 -3.20 -5.76 15.90
CA ASP A 142 -4.40 -6.16 16.69
C ASP A 142 -5.03 -5.02 17.54
N HIS A 143 -4.27 -3.95 17.81
CA HIS A 143 -4.73 -2.76 18.56
C HIS A 143 -4.87 -1.51 17.69
N SER A 144 -4.99 -1.67 16.38
CA SER A 144 -5.12 -0.56 15.43
C SER A 144 -6.58 -0.22 15.18
N TYR A 145 -6.97 1.01 15.47
CA TYR A 145 -8.24 1.55 15.00
C TYR A 145 -8.05 2.06 13.56
N THR A 146 -8.70 1.41 12.60
CA THR A 146 -8.67 1.81 11.19
C THR A 146 -9.98 1.47 10.49
N HIS A 147 -10.28 2.19 9.41
CA HIS A 147 -11.39 1.88 8.51
C HIS A 147 -10.99 0.88 7.43
N LEU A 148 -9.69 0.60 7.29
CA LEU A 148 -9.17 -0.38 6.34
C LEU A 148 -9.54 -1.81 6.74
N LYS A 149 -9.68 -2.65 5.73
CA LYS A 149 -9.91 -4.09 5.85
C LYS A 149 -8.80 -4.84 5.12
N ILE A 150 -8.55 -6.07 5.56
CA ILE A 150 -7.68 -6.99 4.82
C ILE A 150 -8.21 -7.12 3.39
N GLY A 151 -7.31 -6.98 2.41
CA GLY A 151 -7.63 -7.00 1.00
C GLY A 151 -7.98 -5.64 0.38
N ASP A 152 -8.08 -4.55 1.15
CA ASP A 152 -8.30 -3.22 0.60
C ASP A 152 -7.10 -2.74 -0.24
N PRO A 153 -7.33 -2.09 -1.40
CA PRO A 153 -6.25 -1.51 -2.20
C PRO A 153 -5.72 -0.23 -1.53
N VAL A 154 -4.41 -0.14 -1.39
CA VAL A 154 -3.73 0.98 -0.71
C VAL A 154 -2.47 1.41 -1.47
N GLY A 155 -2.15 2.70 -1.37
CA GLY A 155 -0.89 3.28 -1.84
C GLY A 155 0.02 3.62 -0.67
N VAL A 156 1.32 3.38 -0.83
CA VAL A 156 2.38 3.81 0.06
C VAL A 156 3.03 5.03 -0.55
N LYS A 157 2.96 6.17 0.15
CA LYS A 157 3.57 7.44 -0.24
C LYS A 157 4.86 7.69 0.56
N TRP A 158 5.60 8.72 0.17
CA TRP A 158 6.76 9.25 0.91
C TRP A 158 6.43 9.55 2.38
N LEU A 159 5.36 10.33 2.60
CA LEU A 159 4.88 10.64 3.95
C LEU A 159 4.22 9.40 4.54
N ALA A 160 4.99 8.61 5.28
CA ALA A 160 4.52 7.38 5.88
C ALA A 160 3.58 7.61 7.07
N ASN A 161 3.71 8.74 7.78
CA ASN A 161 2.92 9.08 8.96
C ASN A 161 2.90 10.60 9.19
N SER A 162 1.81 11.11 9.76
CA SER A 162 1.65 12.46 10.30
C SER A 162 0.89 12.39 11.63
N CYS A 163 1.09 13.35 12.53
CA CYS A 163 0.46 13.32 13.85
C CYS A 163 -1.05 13.54 13.81
N LEU A 164 -1.56 14.15 12.72
CA LEU A 164 -2.97 14.53 12.51
C LEU A 164 -3.57 15.41 13.62
N GLY A 165 -2.72 16.04 14.43
CA GLY A 165 -3.11 16.76 15.64
C GLY A 165 -2.51 18.16 15.80
N CYS A 166 -1.39 18.45 15.13
CA CYS A 166 -0.73 19.76 15.14
C CYS A 166 -1.47 20.80 14.29
N GLU A 167 -1.03 22.06 14.36
CA GLU A 167 -1.63 23.16 13.59
C GLU A 167 -1.61 22.90 12.08
N ASP A 168 -0.48 22.47 11.54
CA ASP A 168 -0.32 22.20 10.10
C ASP A 168 -1.22 21.06 9.63
N CYS A 169 -1.25 19.94 10.37
CA CYS A 169 -2.17 18.85 10.06
C CYS A 169 -3.64 19.30 10.08
N ARG A 170 -4.05 20.14 11.03
CA ARG A 170 -5.44 20.64 11.11
C ARG A 170 -5.78 21.59 9.97
N LYS A 171 -4.78 22.24 9.37
CA LYS A 171 -4.93 23.07 8.17
C LYS A 171 -4.83 22.27 6.86
N GLY A 172 -4.59 20.96 6.92
CA GLY A 172 -4.41 20.11 5.73
C GLY A 172 -3.00 20.19 5.12
N HIS A 173 -2.00 20.59 5.91
CA HIS A 173 -0.60 20.64 5.54
C HIS A 173 0.18 19.48 6.19
N GLU A 174 -0.27 18.24 6.03
CA GLU A 174 0.35 17.09 6.70
C GLU A 174 1.80 16.84 6.26
N SER A 175 2.21 17.38 5.10
CA SER A 175 3.59 17.31 4.61
C SER A 175 4.59 18.10 5.45
N THR A 176 4.13 19.04 6.29
CA THR A 176 4.97 19.83 7.20
C THR A 176 4.70 19.48 8.67
N CYS A 177 4.04 18.34 8.90
CA CYS A 177 3.69 17.84 10.23
C CYS A 177 4.90 17.67 11.17
#